data_AF-A0A8K9X9N0-F1
#
_entry.id   AF-A0A8K9X9N0-F1
#
_cell.length_a   1.000
_cell.length_b   1.000
_cell.length_c   1.000
_cell.angle_alpha   90.00
_cell.angle_beta   90.00
_cell.angle_gamma   90.00
#
_symmetry.space_group_name_H-M   'P 1'
#
loop_
_entity.id
_entity.type
_entity.pdbx_description
1 polymer ?
#
loop_
_entity_poly.entity_id
_entity_poly.type
_entity_poly.pdbx_seq_one_letter_code
_entity_poly.pdbx_strand_id
1 'polypeptide(L)'
;MFQHDNASLHVARICTQFLEAENVPVLPWPAYSPDMSPIEHVWDALDRRVRQRVPVPTNIQHLRVAIEEEWDNIPQTIINILINSM
;
A
#
# COMPACT_ATOMS: atom_id res chain seq x y z
N MET A 1 -11.10 -1.15 10.50
CA MET A 1 -11.29 0.16 9.83
C MET A 1 -10.39 0.18 8.62
N PHE A 2 -10.94 0.49 7.45
CA PHE A 2 -10.27 0.48 6.16
C PHE A 2 -9.84 1.91 5.81
N GLN A 3 -8.55 2.09 5.51
CA GLN A 3 -8.02 3.35 5.02
C GLN A 3 -7.70 3.19 3.53
N HIS A 4 -8.12 4.17 2.75
CA HIS A 4 -7.79 4.33 1.34
C HIS A 4 -7.78 5.82 1.01
N ASP A 5 -7.18 6.18 -0.11
CA ASP A 5 -7.22 7.56 -0.60
C ASP A 5 -8.59 7.88 -1.22
N ASN A 6 -8.92 9.17 -1.28
CA ASN A 6 -10.17 9.65 -1.88
C ASN A 6 -10.08 9.76 -3.41
N ALA A 7 -9.32 8.87 -4.06
CA ALA A 7 -9.31 8.80 -5.52
C ALA A 7 -10.76 8.62 -6.03
N SER A 8 -11.11 9.26 -7.15
CA SER A 8 -12.49 9.26 -7.66
C SER A 8 -13.06 7.85 -7.88
N LEU A 9 -12.21 6.89 -8.23
CA LEU A 9 -12.56 5.48 -8.38
C LEU A 9 -12.91 4.82 -7.04
N HIS A 10 -12.22 5.17 -5.97
CA HIS A 10 -12.41 4.59 -4.64
C HIS A 10 -13.65 5.15 -3.91
N VAL A 11 -14.02 6.39 -4.20
CA VAL A 11 -15.25 7.03 -3.68
C VAL A 11 -16.43 6.94 -4.65
N ALA A 12 -16.29 6.19 -5.75
CA ALA A 12 -17.38 5.94 -6.68
C ALA A 12 -18.51 5.19 -5.95
N ARG A 13 -19.76 5.50 -6.32
CA ARG A 13 -20.95 4.93 -5.69
C ARG A 13 -20.93 3.40 -5.59
N ILE A 14 -20.42 2.71 -6.62
CA ILE A 14 -20.32 1.25 -6.62
C ILE A 14 -19.35 0.73 -5.55
N CYS A 15 -18.24 1.42 -5.33
CA CYS A 15 -17.24 1.07 -4.32
C CYS A 15 -17.74 1.37 -2.92
N THR A 16 -18.36 2.54 -2.69
CA THR A 16 -18.89 2.90 -1.37
C THR A 16 -20.04 1.97 -0.97
N GLN A 17 -20.96 1.65 -1.90
CA GLN A 17 -22.06 0.72 -1.64
C GLN A 17 -21.56 -0.70 -1.34
N PHE A 18 -20.48 -1.15 -1.99
CA PHE A 18 -19.87 -2.43 -1.69
C PHE A 18 -19.29 -2.46 -0.27
N LEU A 19 -18.52 -1.43 0.11
CA LEU A 19 -17.94 -1.34 1.45
C LEU A 19 -19.01 -1.27 2.55
N GLU A 20 -20.12 -0.55 2.29
CA GLU A 20 -21.28 -0.52 3.17
C GLU A 20 -21.94 -1.90 3.31
N ALA A 21 -22.17 -2.60 2.19
CA ALA A 21 -22.79 -3.92 2.18
C ALA A 21 -21.96 -4.98 2.92
N GLU A 22 -20.63 -4.90 2.78
CA GLU A 22 -19.67 -5.78 3.47
C GLU A 22 -19.37 -5.34 4.91
N ASN A 23 -20.03 -4.30 5.42
CA ASN A 23 -19.82 -3.72 6.76
C ASN A 23 -18.34 -3.36 7.03
N VAL A 24 -17.66 -2.82 6.02
CA VAL A 24 -16.26 -2.37 6.11
C VAL A 24 -16.24 -0.89 6.51
N PRO A 25 -15.95 -0.54 7.78
CA PRO A 25 -15.90 0.86 8.21
C PRO A 25 -14.71 1.57 7.58
N VAL A 26 -14.97 2.66 6.85
CA VAL A 26 -13.95 3.48 6.19
C VAL A 26 -13.46 4.60 7.12
N LEU A 27 -12.15 4.78 7.21
CA LEU A 27 -11.53 5.91 7.90
C LEU A 27 -11.72 7.19 7.06
N PRO A 28 -12.34 8.26 7.58
CA PRO A 28 -12.36 9.55 6.89
C PRO A 28 -10.93 10.04 6.64
N TRP A 29 -10.59 10.28 5.38
CA TRP A 29 -9.26 10.70 4.97
C TRP A 29 -9.30 12.09 4.32
N PRO A 30 -8.36 13.00 4.60
CA PRO A 30 -8.27 14.27 3.90
C PRO A 30 -7.87 14.08 2.43
N ALA A 31 -8.45 14.90 1.54
CA ALA A 31 -8.05 14.91 0.13
C ALA A 31 -6.59 15.35 -0.04
N TYR A 32 -5.91 14.84 -1.07
CA TYR A 32 -4.53 15.21 -1.43
C TYR A 32 -3.50 15.04 -0.30
N SER A 33 -3.68 14.03 0.56
CA SER A 33 -2.73 13.70 1.63
C SER A 33 -2.05 12.35 1.40
N PRO A 34 -1.29 12.16 0.29
CA PRO A 34 -0.58 10.90 0.03
C PRO A 34 0.51 10.65 1.08
N ASP A 35 1.17 11.70 1.57
CA ASP A 35 2.27 11.63 2.55
C ASP A 35 1.85 11.00 3.90
N MET A 36 0.55 11.00 4.19
CA MET A 36 0.00 10.45 5.43
C MET A 36 -0.35 8.95 5.32
N SER A 37 -0.31 8.36 4.12
CA SER A 37 -0.76 6.99 3.89
C SER A 37 0.37 5.98 4.15
N PRO A 38 0.27 5.07 5.14
CA PRO A 38 1.33 4.11 5.45
C PRO A 38 1.71 3.23 4.26
N ILE A 39 0.73 2.93 3.39
CA ILE A 39 0.96 2.05 2.25
C ILE A 39 1.92 2.70 1.24
N GLU A 40 1.90 4.02 1.07
CA GLU A 40 2.85 4.74 0.21
C GLU A 40 4.29 4.59 0.73
N HIS A 41 4.48 4.69 2.05
CA HIS A 41 5.78 4.45 2.68
C HIS A 41 6.24 3.00 2.55
N VAL A 42 5.33 2.04 2.63
CA VAL A 42 5.64 0.62 2.37
C VAL A 42 6.03 0.41 0.89
N TRP A 43 5.32 1.04 -0.06
CA TRP A 43 5.66 0.98 -1.48
C TRP A 43 7.03 1.58 -1.79
N ASP A 44 7.38 2.73 -1.23
CA ASP A 44 8.72 3.33 -1.36
C ASP A 44 9.81 2.40 -0.79
N ALA A 45 9.56 1.81 0.39
CA ALA A 45 10.50 0.86 0.99
C ALA A 45 10.67 -0.41 0.14
N LEU A 46 9.60 -0.89 -0.50
CA LEU A 46 9.63 -2.04 -1.40
C LEU A 46 10.38 -1.74 -2.69
N ASP A 47 10.08 -0.61 -3.34
CA ASP A 47 10.75 -0.17 -4.58
C ASP A 47 12.26 -0.02 -4.36
N ARG A 48 12.67 0.59 -3.24
CA ARG A 48 14.09 0.70 -2.86
C ARG A 48 14.77 -0.66 -2.70
N ARG A 49 14.13 -1.62 -2.03
CA ARG A 49 14.66 -2.99 -1.86
C ARG A 49 14.80 -3.71 -3.19
N VAL A 50 13.77 -3.66 -4.04
CA VAL A 50 13.78 -4.29 -5.36
C VAL A 50 14.89 -3.70 -6.26
N ARG A 51 15.11 -2.38 -6.23
CA ARG A 51 16.19 -1.71 -6.97
C ARG A 51 17.59 -2.05 -6.48
N GLN A 52 17.74 -2.45 -5.22
CA GLN A 52 19.01 -2.84 -4.62
C GLN A 52 19.40 -4.30 -4.90
N ARG A 53 18.50 -5.11 -5.47
CA ARG A 53 18.78 -6.51 -5.78
C ARG A 53 19.84 -6.63 -6.87
N VAL A 54 20.64 -7.69 -6.78
CA VAL A 54 21.68 -8.02 -7.75
C VAL A 54 21.48 -9.49 -8.20
N PRO A 55 21.19 -9.75 -9.48
CA PRO A 55 20.95 -8.77 -10.54
C PRO A 55 19.61 -8.03 -10.34
N VAL A 56 19.55 -6.79 -10.84
CA VAL A 56 18.29 -6.03 -10.89
C VAL A 56 17.31 -6.77 -11.82
N PRO A 57 16.04 -6.95 -11.44
CA PRO A 57 15.05 -7.59 -12.31
C PRO A 57 14.89 -6.85 -13.65
N THR A 58 15.07 -7.56 -14.76
CA THR A 58 15.01 -7.00 -16.12
C THR A 58 13.77 -7.41 -16.92
N ASN A 59 12.94 -8.29 -16.36
CA ASN A 59 11.69 -8.73 -16.98
C ASN A 59 10.58 -8.87 -15.93
N ILE A 60 9.33 -8.95 -16.40
CA ILE A 60 8.13 -9.00 -15.56
C ILE A 60 8.16 -10.19 -14.59
N GLN A 61 8.67 -11.36 -15.02
CA GLN A 61 8.68 -12.55 -14.18
C GLN A 61 9.67 -12.41 -13.03
N HIS A 62 10.90 -11.95 -13.31
CA HIS A 62 11.88 -11.66 -12.27
C HIS A 62 11.41 -10.53 -11.35
N LEU A 63 10.73 -9.51 -11.89
CA LEU A 63 10.20 -8.42 -11.09
C LEU A 63 9.11 -8.90 -10.14
N ARG A 64 8.19 -9.76 -10.60
CA ARG A 64 7.14 -10.34 -9.75
C ARG A 64 7.73 -11.12 -8.58
N VAL A 65 8.61 -12.08 -8.89
CA VAL A 65 9.32 -12.86 -7.85
C VAL A 65 10.06 -11.91 -6.92
N ALA A 66 10.66 -10.86 -7.48
CA ALA A 66 11.44 -9.95 -6.68
C ALA A 66 10.60 -9.15 -5.68
N ILE A 67 9.42 -8.70 -6.11
CA ILE A 67 8.45 -7.99 -5.29
C ILE A 67 7.91 -8.91 -4.19
N GLU A 68 7.54 -10.15 -4.51
CA GLU A 68 7.01 -11.12 -3.54
C GLU A 68 8.03 -11.41 -2.43
N GLU A 69 9.28 -11.72 -2.79
CA GLU A 69 10.34 -12.00 -1.82
C GLU A 69 10.69 -10.77 -0.97
N GLU A 70 10.80 -9.58 -1.57
CA GLU A 70 11.13 -8.38 -0.81
C GLU A 70 9.97 -7.92 0.07
N TRP A 71 8.72 -8.19 -0.33
CA TRP A 71 7.53 -7.95 0.48
C TRP A 71 7.55 -8.80 1.76
N ASP A 72 7.81 -10.11 1.63
CA ASP A 72 7.91 -11.02 2.77
C ASP A 72 9.09 -10.68 3.69
N ASN A 73 10.13 -10.04 3.16
CA ASN A 73 11.28 -9.57 3.91
C ASN A 73 11.05 -8.22 4.62
N ILE A 74 9.94 -7.52 4.41
CA ILE A 74 9.62 -6.29 5.15
C ILE A 74 9.24 -6.68 6.58
N PRO A 75 10.01 -6.27 7.61
CA PRO A 75 9.65 -6.61 8.98
C PRO A 75 8.33 -5.98 9.37
N GLN A 76 7.44 -6.75 10.00
CA GLN A 76 6.17 -6.25 10.53
C GLN A 76 6.34 -5.05 11.46
N THR A 77 7.49 -4.95 12.14
CA THR A 77 7.85 -3.80 13.00
C THR A 77 7.88 -2.49 12.21
N ILE A 78 8.38 -2.49 10.97
CA ILE A 78 8.38 -1.30 10.11
C ILE A 78 6.94 -0.90 9.77
N ILE A 79 6.09 -1.85 9.40
CA ILE A 79 4.68 -1.61 9.11
C ILE A 79 3.97 -1.01 10.33
N ASN A 80 4.21 -1.59 11.52
CA ASN A 80 3.62 -1.09 12.76
C ASN A 80 4.09 0.32 13.12
N ILE A 81 5.37 0.64 12.90
CA ILE A 81 5.89 2.01 13.11
C ILE A 81 5.17 3.01 12.20
N LEU A 82 5.00 2.66 10.92
CA LEU A 82 4.31 3.53 9.95
C LEU A 82 2.85 3.76 10.36
N ILE A 83 2.13 2.72 10.75
CA ILE A 83 0.74 2.83 11.23
C ILE A 83 0.65 3.71 12.49
N ASN A 84 1.57 3.53 13.45
CA ASN A 84 1.58 4.30 14.70
C ASN A 84 2.06 5.76 14.52
N SER A 85 2.65 6.09 13.37
CA SER A 85 3.15 7.44 13.07
C SER A 85 2.15 8.35 12.36
N MET A 86 1.00 7.78 11.97
CA MET A 86 -0.18 8.52 11.49
C MET A 86 -0.88 9.25 12.63
#